data_AF-A0A923N3U9-F1
#
_entry.id   AF-A0A923N3U9-F1
#
_cell.length_a   1.000
_cell.length_b   1.000
_cell.length_c   1.000
_cell.angle_alpha   90.00
_cell.angle_beta   90.00
_cell.angle_gamma   90.00
#
_symmetry.space_group_name_H-M   'P 1'
#
loop_
_entity.id
_entity.type
_entity.pdbx_description
1 polymer ?
#
loop_
_entity_poly.entity_id
_entity_poly.type
_entity_poly.pdbx_seq_one_letter_code
_entity_poly.pdbx_strand_id
1 'polypeptide(L)'
;MPHVATITFHGNLQDFLRPAVKRVPVAYTFAETQSVKDAIEAIGVPHTEVAVILRGEDPLNFFARLNPGDELHIYPHEQSRKWPEGYCLIENPPRPYKFILDVHLGTLAKALRMLGFDTCYQKQFADAEIAQIARDQERIVLTRDIGLLKQKIIKHGYWLRSQHTTEQLQEVIVRYKLQEQFEPFMRCLRCNTVVSAVPKEDVLDKLPPKTRLYFNEFYKCIPCDKVYWKGSHYEHMQQEIAKLLQKHEPGV
;
A
#
# COMPACT_ATOMS: atom_id res chain seq x y z
N MET A 1 26.75 19.94 24.99
CA MET A 1 26.48 18.52 25.28
C MET A 1 25.48 18.02 24.25
N PRO A 2 25.57 16.77 23.76
CA PRO A 2 24.54 16.24 22.89
C PRO A 2 23.18 16.29 23.58
N HIS A 3 22.14 16.78 22.89
CA HIS A 3 20.78 16.70 23.39
C HIS A 3 20.24 15.30 23.18
N VAL A 4 19.51 14.79 24.18
CA VAL A 4 18.96 13.44 24.16
C VAL A 4 17.46 13.51 24.34
N ALA A 5 16.73 12.74 23.55
CA ALA A 5 15.30 12.48 23.69
C ALA A 5 15.06 10.97 23.79
N THR A 6 13.99 10.57 24.44
CA THR A 6 13.57 9.17 24.58
C THR A 6 12.34 8.93 23.73
N ILE A 7 12.41 8.00 22.78
CA ILE A 7 11.32 7.75 21.81
C ILE A 7 10.85 6.31 21.93
N THR A 8 9.57 6.11 22.21
CA THR A 8 8.94 4.79 22.30
C THR A 8 8.03 4.56 21.09
N PHE A 9 8.31 3.52 20.31
CA PHE A 9 7.49 3.11 19.18
C PHE A 9 6.54 1.98 19.56
N HIS A 10 5.28 2.13 19.19
CA HIS A 10 4.21 1.21 19.55
C HIS A 10 3.72 0.38 18.36
N GLY A 11 2.97 -0.68 18.65
CA GLY A 11 2.32 -1.51 17.65
C GLY A 11 3.30 -2.08 16.61
N ASN A 12 2.88 -2.05 15.35
CA ASN A 12 3.67 -2.54 14.21
C ASN A 12 4.81 -1.59 13.77
N LEU A 13 4.98 -0.40 14.38
CA LEU A 13 6.16 0.43 14.11
C LEU A 13 7.46 -0.23 14.60
N GLN A 14 7.35 -1.16 15.53
CA GLN A 14 8.47 -1.93 16.04
C GLN A 14 9.10 -2.84 14.98
N ASP A 15 8.42 -3.11 13.86
CA ASP A 15 8.96 -3.89 12.75
C ASP A 15 10.14 -3.19 12.06
N PHE A 16 10.17 -1.86 12.12
CA PHE A 16 11.24 -1.02 11.55
C PHE A 16 12.48 -0.90 12.44
N LEU A 17 12.35 -1.28 13.72
CA LEU A 17 13.43 -1.13 14.70
C LEU A 17 14.41 -2.30 14.64
N ARG A 18 15.69 -2.00 14.93
CA ARG A 18 16.72 -3.03 15.09
C ARG A 18 16.35 -3.95 16.28
N PRO A 19 16.66 -5.25 16.22
CA PRO A 19 16.28 -6.21 17.29
C PRO A 19 16.69 -5.77 18.70
N ALA A 20 17.86 -5.16 18.85
CA ALA A 20 18.40 -4.71 20.13
C ALA A 20 17.60 -3.58 20.81
N VAL A 21 16.74 -2.88 20.06
CA VAL A 21 15.95 -1.74 20.58
C VAL A 21 14.45 -1.96 20.39
N LYS A 22 14.01 -3.18 20.05
CA LYS A 22 12.58 -3.51 20.02
C LYS A 22 12.02 -3.54 21.45
N ARG A 23 10.80 -3.04 21.63
CA ARG A 23 10.05 -3.04 22.91
C ARG A 23 10.71 -2.27 24.06
N VAL A 24 11.71 -1.45 23.77
CA VAL A 24 12.36 -0.56 24.74
C VAL A 24 12.35 0.87 24.23
N PRO A 25 12.31 1.88 25.12
CA PRO A 25 12.50 3.27 24.72
C PRO A 25 13.87 3.49 24.06
N VAL A 26 13.89 4.19 22.93
CA VAL A 26 15.10 4.49 22.16
C VAL A 26 15.65 5.84 22.60
N ALA A 27 16.86 5.84 23.18
CA ALA A 27 17.60 7.08 23.41
C ALA A 27 18.13 7.61 22.08
N TYR A 28 17.66 8.79 21.66
CA TYR A 28 18.04 9.45 20.41
C TYR A 28 18.85 10.71 20.69
N THR A 29 20.06 10.78 20.13
CA THR A 29 20.93 11.95 20.22
C THR A 29 20.74 12.84 19.01
N PHE A 30 20.57 14.14 19.23
CA PHE A 30 20.26 15.11 18.17
C PHE A 30 20.95 16.48 18.37
N ALA A 31 20.97 17.27 17.29
CA ALA A 31 21.42 18.67 17.29
C ALA A 31 20.25 19.65 17.49
N GLU A 32 20.50 20.87 17.96
CA GLU A 32 19.49 21.85 18.42
C GLU A 32 18.32 22.15 17.46
N THR A 33 18.45 21.85 16.17
CA THR A 33 17.44 22.17 15.15
C THR A 33 16.71 20.96 14.57
N GLN A 34 16.86 19.74 15.09
CA GLN A 34 16.26 18.57 14.47
C GLN A 34 14.73 18.51 14.70
N SER A 35 13.97 18.19 13.65
CA SER A 35 12.52 17.96 13.77
C SER A 35 12.22 16.55 14.27
N VAL A 36 11.02 16.36 14.83
CA VAL A 36 10.54 15.03 15.23
C VAL A 36 10.54 14.06 14.04
N LYS A 37 10.14 14.52 12.84
CA LYS A 37 10.20 13.71 11.62
C LYS A 37 11.61 13.19 11.34
N ASP A 38 12.60 14.07 11.36
CA ASP A 38 13.98 13.69 11.05
C ASP A 38 14.49 12.61 12.02
N ALA A 39 14.12 12.68 13.30
CA ALA A 39 14.49 11.67 14.28
C ALA A 39 13.81 10.32 14.05
N ILE A 40 12.49 10.33 13.78
CA ILE A 40 11.72 9.13 13.46
C ILE A 40 12.32 8.42 12.23
N GLU A 41 12.62 9.18 11.17
CA GLU A 41 13.19 8.64 9.94
C GLU A 41 14.65 8.18 10.11
N ALA A 42 15.44 8.87 10.94
CA ALA A 42 16.81 8.46 11.28
C ALA A 42 16.85 7.15 12.05
N ILE A 43 15.85 6.89 12.91
CA ILE A 43 15.71 5.61 13.63
C ILE A 43 15.28 4.48 12.69
N GLY A 44 14.61 4.81 11.58
CA GLY A 44 14.29 3.86 10.52
C GLY A 44 12.82 3.84 10.14
N VAL A 45 11.94 4.46 10.93
CA VAL A 45 10.49 4.42 10.71
C VAL A 45 10.10 5.44 9.63
N PRO A 46 9.42 5.05 8.54
CA PRO A 46 8.93 6.00 7.56
C PRO A 46 7.73 6.79 8.11
N HIS A 47 7.69 8.10 7.85
CA HIS A 47 6.61 8.96 8.34
C HIS A 47 5.21 8.53 7.86
N THR A 48 5.10 7.88 6.71
CA THR A 48 3.84 7.37 6.16
C THR A 48 3.18 6.28 7.00
N GLU A 49 3.93 5.66 7.93
CA GLU A 49 3.41 4.63 8.84
C GLU A 49 2.99 5.22 10.21
N VAL A 50 3.35 6.48 10.50
CA VAL A 50 3.11 7.13 11.80
C VAL A 50 1.81 7.92 11.77
N ALA A 51 0.84 7.49 12.59
CA ALA A 51 -0.45 8.17 12.72
C ALA A 51 -0.46 9.21 13.83
N VAL A 52 0.21 8.96 14.95
CA VAL A 52 0.17 9.84 16.12
C VAL A 52 1.55 9.91 16.77
N ILE A 53 1.90 11.12 17.21
CA ILE A 53 3.09 11.44 17.98
C ILE A 53 2.60 12.19 19.20
N LEU A 54 2.93 11.71 20.40
CA LEU A 54 2.60 12.36 21.66
C LEU A 54 3.88 12.73 22.41
N ARG A 55 3.87 13.90 23.06
CA ARG A 55 4.81 14.26 24.14
C ARG A 55 3.98 14.35 25.41
N GLY A 56 4.07 13.34 26.28
CA GLY A 56 3.08 13.15 27.34
C GLY A 56 1.68 12.89 26.74
N GLU A 57 0.72 13.78 27.02
CA GLU A 57 -0.63 13.75 26.45
C GLU A 57 -0.81 14.68 25.24
N ASP A 58 0.18 15.54 24.96
CA ASP A 58 0.09 16.57 23.92
C ASP A 58 0.41 16.00 22.53
N PRO A 59 -0.49 16.15 21.54
CA PRO A 59 -0.23 15.73 20.16
C PRO A 59 0.76 16.67 19.45
N LEU A 60 1.74 16.07 18.75
CA LEU A 60 2.78 16.78 18.02
C LEU A 60 2.76 16.46 16.52
N ASN A 61 2.97 17.47 15.68
CA ASN A 61 3.16 17.25 14.24
C ASN A 61 4.61 16.92 13.87
N PHE A 62 4.82 16.46 12.64
CA PHE A 62 6.14 16.10 12.10
C PHE A 62 7.18 17.23 12.12
N PHE A 63 6.74 18.48 12.09
CA PHE A 63 7.60 19.67 12.04
C PHE A 63 7.96 20.23 13.41
N ALA A 64 7.38 19.68 14.49
CA ALA A 64 7.73 20.05 15.85
C ALA A 64 9.24 19.83 16.09
N ARG A 65 9.85 20.73 16.88
CA ARG A 65 11.25 20.61 17.28
C ARG A 65 11.38 19.66 18.48
N LEU A 66 12.47 18.90 18.48
CA LEU A 66 12.87 18.11 19.63
C LEU A 66 13.46 19.03 20.71
N ASN A 67 13.06 18.81 21.94
CA ASN A 67 13.65 19.44 23.12
C ASN A 67 14.50 18.44 23.90
N PRO A 68 15.58 18.89 24.57
CA PRO A 68 16.37 18.02 25.42
C PRO A 68 15.50 17.45 26.55
N GLY A 69 15.53 16.13 26.72
CA GLY A 69 14.70 15.41 27.70
C GLY A 69 13.29 15.06 27.22
N ASP A 70 12.96 15.30 25.95
CA ASP A 70 11.67 14.89 25.39
C ASP A 70 11.42 13.39 25.58
N GLU A 71 10.21 13.05 26.04
CA GLU A 71 9.68 11.69 26.05
C GLU A 71 8.54 11.59 25.03
N LEU A 72 8.80 10.90 23.91
CA LEU A 72 7.87 10.80 22.80
C LEU A 72 7.29 9.40 22.67
N HIS A 73 5.99 9.33 22.39
CA HIS A 73 5.27 8.09 22.10
C HIS A 73 4.74 8.14 20.67
N ILE A 74 5.20 7.20 19.83
CA ILE A 74 4.91 7.16 18.40
C ILE A 74 4.04 5.95 18.08
N TYR A 75 2.92 6.21 17.43
CA TYR A 75 1.90 5.20 17.17
C TYR A 75 1.63 5.01 15.68
N PRO A 76 1.42 3.76 15.24
CA PRO A 76 1.03 3.47 13.88
C PRO A 76 -0.43 3.82 13.62
N HIS A 77 -0.82 3.74 12.36
CA HIS A 77 -2.23 3.78 11.98
C HIS A 77 -2.97 2.52 12.43
N GLU A 78 -3.52 2.57 13.65
CA GLU A 78 -4.42 1.56 14.20
C GLU A 78 -5.83 2.13 14.35
N GLN A 79 -6.83 1.38 13.86
CA GLN A 79 -8.23 1.80 13.89
C GLN A 79 -8.91 1.58 15.24
N SER A 80 -8.33 0.74 16.11
CA SER A 80 -8.94 0.29 17.37
C SER A 80 -8.65 1.20 18.57
N ARG A 81 -7.77 2.20 18.42
CA ARG A 81 -7.37 3.07 19.53
C ARG A 81 -8.09 4.41 19.48
N LYS A 82 -8.56 4.86 20.65
CA LYS A 82 -9.07 6.21 20.85
C LYS A 82 -7.89 7.18 20.91
N TRP A 83 -7.66 7.89 19.82
CA TRP A 83 -6.71 9.00 19.75
C TRP A 83 -7.37 10.27 20.31
N PRO A 84 -6.59 11.30 20.70
CA PRO A 84 -7.16 12.63 20.95
C PRO A 84 -8.08 13.01 19.79
N GLU A 85 -9.27 13.51 20.12
CA GLU A 85 -10.34 13.67 19.13
C GLU A 85 -9.86 14.53 17.94
N GLY A 86 -10.02 13.99 16.73
CA GLY A 86 -9.60 14.66 15.50
C GLY A 86 -8.10 14.65 15.19
N TYR A 87 -7.26 13.96 15.95
CA TYR A 87 -5.80 13.95 15.71
C TYR A 87 -5.31 12.68 15.01
N CYS A 88 -4.93 12.81 13.73
CA CYS A 88 -4.22 11.79 12.95
C CYS A 88 -3.34 12.47 11.90
N LEU A 89 -2.05 12.12 11.88
CA LEU A 89 -1.07 12.62 10.91
C LEU A 89 -1.17 11.95 9.54
N ILE A 90 -1.87 10.81 9.46
CA ILE A 90 -2.14 10.12 8.21
C ILE A 90 -3.48 10.59 7.66
N GLU A 91 -3.40 11.28 6.54
CA GLU A 91 -4.55 11.63 5.72
C GLU A 91 -5.13 10.36 5.07
N ASN A 92 -6.45 10.27 5.02
CA ASN A 92 -7.12 9.18 4.31
C ASN A 92 -6.93 9.39 2.80
N PRO A 93 -6.39 8.39 2.06
CA PRO A 93 -6.27 8.50 0.62
C PRO A 93 -7.66 8.63 -0.05
N PRO A 94 -7.76 9.36 -1.17
CA PRO A 94 -9.02 9.54 -1.87
C PRO A 94 -9.57 8.20 -2.38
N ARG A 95 -10.89 8.08 -2.37
CA ARG A 95 -11.61 6.94 -2.97
C ARG A 95 -12.14 7.30 -4.37
N PRO A 96 -12.18 6.35 -5.32
CA PRO A 96 -11.72 4.97 -5.21
C PRO A 96 -10.20 4.89 -5.10
N TYR A 97 -9.69 3.93 -4.31
CA TYR A 97 -8.25 3.81 -4.10
C TYR A 97 -7.51 3.47 -5.38
N LYS A 98 -6.38 4.15 -5.58
CA LYS A 98 -5.43 3.88 -6.64
C LYS A 98 -4.08 3.52 -6.03
N PHE A 99 -3.42 2.53 -6.60
CA PHE A 99 -2.14 2.04 -6.13
C PHE A 99 -1.05 2.29 -7.17
N ILE A 100 0.18 2.46 -6.68
CA ILE A 100 1.39 2.33 -7.47
C ILE A 100 2.35 1.42 -6.72
N LEU A 101 2.93 0.47 -7.44
CA LEU A 101 3.76 -0.57 -6.85
C LEU A 101 5.21 -0.42 -7.30
N ASP A 102 6.11 -0.67 -6.37
CA ASP A 102 7.53 -0.94 -6.60
C ASP A 102 7.74 -2.02 -7.68
N VAL A 103 8.83 -1.89 -8.45
CA VAL A 103 9.25 -2.78 -9.55
C VAL A 103 9.33 -4.26 -9.17
N HIS A 104 9.52 -4.60 -7.89
CA HIS A 104 9.56 -5.98 -7.43
C HIS A 104 8.20 -6.62 -7.11
N LEU A 105 7.11 -5.85 -7.19
CA LEU A 105 5.78 -6.27 -6.75
C LEU A 105 4.82 -6.62 -7.91
N GLY A 106 5.37 -7.03 -9.06
CA GLY A 106 4.58 -7.28 -10.27
C GLY A 106 3.47 -8.32 -10.13
N THR A 107 3.66 -9.35 -9.28
CA THR A 107 2.61 -10.36 -9.01
C THR A 107 1.48 -9.77 -8.16
N LEU A 108 1.81 -8.96 -7.14
CA LEU A 108 0.81 -8.23 -6.36
C LEU A 108 0.04 -7.23 -7.24
N ALA A 109 0.72 -6.56 -8.17
CA ALA A 109 0.09 -5.66 -9.12
C ALA A 109 -0.98 -6.36 -9.96
N LYS A 110 -0.68 -7.57 -10.46
CA LYS A 110 -1.65 -8.38 -11.20
C LYS A 110 -2.82 -8.80 -10.31
N ALA A 111 -2.57 -9.18 -9.06
CA ALA A 111 -3.62 -9.57 -8.13
C ALA A 111 -4.58 -8.40 -7.81
N LEU A 112 -4.06 -7.21 -7.54
CA LEU A 112 -4.90 -6.02 -7.30
C LEU A 112 -5.71 -5.63 -8.54
N ARG A 113 -5.12 -5.71 -9.75
CA ARG A 113 -5.84 -5.49 -11.03
C ARG A 113 -6.93 -6.52 -11.25
N MET A 114 -6.68 -7.78 -10.89
CA MET A 114 -7.66 -8.87 -10.97
C MET A 114 -8.87 -8.58 -10.10
N LEU A 115 -8.67 -7.98 -8.91
CA LEU A 115 -9.74 -7.54 -8.01
C LEU A 115 -10.44 -6.24 -8.46
N GLY A 116 -9.98 -5.59 -9.53
CA GLY A 116 -10.59 -4.37 -10.08
C GLY A 116 -9.87 -3.06 -9.75
N PHE A 117 -8.84 -3.09 -8.92
CA PHE A 117 -8.19 -1.86 -8.45
C PHE A 117 -7.24 -1.25 -9.46
N ASP A 118 -7.28 0.08 -9.58
CA ASP A 118 -6.36 0.86 -10.40
C ASP A 118 -4.95 0.76 -9.84
N THR A 119 -4.11 -0.07 -10.46
CA THR A 119 -2.79 -0.42 -9.96
C THR A 119 -1.71 -0.14 -11.02
N CYS A 120 -1.02 0.98 -10.86
CA CYS A 120 0.12 1.34 -11.69
C CYS A 120 1.35 0.50 -11.32
N TYR A 121 2.02 -0.05 -12.32
CA TYR A 121 3.23 -0.83 -12.15
C TYR A 121 3.93 -0.95 -13.51
N GLN A 122 5.22 -0.65 -13.54
CA GLN A 122 6.12 -0.93 -14.66
C GLN A 122 7.47 -1.41 -14.09
N LYS A 123 8.15 -2.29 -14.81
CA LYS A 123 9.40 -2.92 -14.34
C LYS A 123 10.57 -1.95 -14.28
N GLN A 124 10.50 -0.86 -15.02
CA GLN A 124 11.61 0.07 -15.25
C GLN A 124 11.46 1.40 -14.50
N PHE A 125 10.43 1.56 -13.66
CA PHE A 125 10.28 2.79 -12.89
C PHE A 125 11.44 2.97 -11.92
N ALA A 126 12.02 4.16 -11.91
CA ALA A 126 12.87 4.61 -10.82
C ALA A 126 12.01 5.08 -9.64
N ASP A 127 12.58 5.05 -8.44
CA ASP A 127 11.91 5.50 -7.22
C ASP A 127 11.37 6.93 -7.32
N ALA A 128 12.11 7.84 -7.97
CA ALA A 128 11.68 9.21 -8.20
C ALA A 128 10.45 9.29 -9.10
N GLU A 129 10.35 8.42 -10.12
CA GLU A 129 9.17 8.35 -10.99
C GLU A 129 7.96 7.80 -10.22
N ILE A 130 8.15 6.78 -9.39
CA ILE A 130 7.09 6.24 -8.53
C ILE A 130 6.55 7.33 -7.62
N ALA A 131 7.44 8.06 -6.94
CA ALA A 131 7.07 9.14 -6.03
C ALA A 131 6.32 10.27 -6.76
N GLN A 132 6.78 10.65 -7.95
CA GLN A 132 6.15 11.70 -8.74
C GLN A 132 4.75 11.28 -9.21
N ILE A 133 4.60 10.08 -9.78
CA ILE A 133 3.30 9.54 -10.20
C ILE A 133 2.36 9.40 -8.99
N ALA A 134 2.87 8.95 -7.84
CA ALA A 134 2.09 8.82 -6.62
C ALA A 134 1.51 10.15 -6.18
N ARG A 135 2.32 11.22 -6.19
CA ARG A 135 1.87 12.57 -5.86
C ARG A 135 0.86 13.10 -6.86
N ASP A 136 1.18 13.04 -8.15
CA ASP A 136 0.39 13.69 -9.20
C ASP A 136 -0.96 13.01 -9.43
N GLN A 137 -1.05 11.71 -9.17
CA GLN A 137 -2.26 10.91 -9.37
C GLN A 137 -2.92 10.45 -8.07
N GLU A 138 -2.44 10.97 -6.92
CA GLU A 138 -2.90 10.63 -5.56
C GLU A 138 -2.95 9.11 -5.31
N ARG A 139 -1.90 8.39 -5.72
CA ARG A 139 -1.80 6.94 -5.55
C ARG A 139 -1.13 6.58 -4.25
N ILE A 140 -1.61 5.51 -3.63
CA ILE A 140 -0.98 4.83 -2.51
C ILE A 140 0.24 4.06 -3.04
N VAL A 141 1.41 4.35 -2.48
CA VAL A 141 2.63 3.60 -2.79
C VAL A 141 2.66 2.31 -1.98
N LEU A 142 2.74 1.16 -2.65
CA LEU A 142 3.02 -0.13 -2.01
C LEU A 142 4.45 -0.53 -2.34
N THR A 143 5.28 -0.74 -1.32
CA THR A 143 6.70 -1.04 -1.50
C THR A 143 7.23 -1.85 -0.32
N ARG A 144 8.38 -2.50 -0.53
CA ARG A 144 9.20 -3.06 0.57
C ARG A 144 10.45 -2.24 0.84
N ASP A 145 10.67 -1.19 0.05
CA ASP A 145 11.73 -0.23 0.28
C ASP A 145 11.25 0.90 1.19
N ILE A 146 11.84 0.96 2.38
CA ILE A 146 11.60 2.02 3.35
C ILE A 146 12.14 3.37 2.82
N GLY A 147 13.24 3.35 2.05
CA GLY A 147 13.85 4.54 1.46
C GLY A 147 12.88 5.28 0.54
N LEU A 148 12.14 4.54 -0.28
CA LEU A 148 11.06 5.10 -1.10
C LEU A 148 10.02 5.82 -0.22
N LEU A 149 9.51 5.18 0.85
CA LEU A 149 8.50 5.78 1.74
C LEU A 149 8.99 6.98 2.56
N LYS A 150 10.31 7.17 2.70
CA LYS A 150 10.89 8.36 3.34
C LYS A 150 10.90 9.58 2.42
N GLN A 151 10.62 9.42 1.13
CA GLN A 151 10.54 10.56 0.22
C GLN A 151 9.38 11.50 0.62
N LYS A 152 9.70 12.76 0.92
CA LYS A 152 8.75 13.78 1.42
C LYS A 152 7.54 14.04 0.51
N ILE A 153 7.66 13.71 -0.77
CA ILE A 153 6.62 13.88 -1.79
C ILE A 153 5.51 12.82 -1.71
N ILE A 154 5.78 11.67 -1.09
CA ILE A 154 4.82 10.59 -0.91
C ILE A 154 3.91 10.92 0.27
N LYS A 155 2.62 11.11 -0.02
CA LYS A 155 1.59 11.36 1.00
C LYS A 155 1.03 10.06 1.59
N HIS A 156 0.79 9.07 0.73
CA HIS A 156 0.18 7.81 1.09
C HIS A 156 1.07 6.67 0.68
N GLY A 157 1.42 5.82 1.63
CA GLY A 157 2.21 4.64 1.36
C GLY A 157 2.01 3.58 2.42
N TYR A 158 2.34 2.35 2.06
CA TYR A 158 2.32 1.21 2.95
C TYR A 158 3.52 0.32 2.65
N TRP A 159 4.27 0.03 3.72
CA TRP A 159 5.37 -0.91 3.65
C TRP A 159 4.83 -2.35 3.76
N LEU A 160 5.08 -3.19 2.77
CA LEU A 160 4.62 -4.58 2.82
C LEU A 160 5.52 -5.40 3.75
N ARG A 161 4.92 -6.00 4.77
CA ARG A 161 5.65 -6.80 5.77
C ARG A 161 6.06 -8.13 5.16
N SER A 162 5.12 -8.82 4.53
CA SER A 162 5.36 -10.12 3.91
C SER A 162 6.15 -10.02 2.61
N GLN A 163 6.88 -11.11 2.32
CA GLN A 163 7.55 -11.34 1.05
C GLN A 163 6.69 -12.17 0.09
N HIS A 164 5.60 -12.76 0.58
CA HIS A 164 4.74 -13.68 -0.15
C HIS A 164 3.53 -12.94 -0.70
N THR A 165 3.29 -13.04 -2.00
CA THR A 165 2.24 -12.25 -2.68
C THR A 165 0.84 -12.45 -2.09
N THR A 166 0.48 -13.66 -1.70
CA THR A 166 -0.84 -13.95 -1.09
C THR A 166 -1.03 -13.22 0.23
N GLU A 167 0.01 -13.17 1.06
CA GLU A 167 -0.01 -12.45 2.34
C GLU A 167 0.03 -10.94 2.11
N GLN A 168 0.86 -10.46 1.18
CA GLN A 168 0.90 -9.04 0.78
C GLN A 168 -0.47 -8.55 0.31
N LEU A 169 -1.17 -9.35 -0.50
CA LEU A 169 -2.52 -9.01 -0.95
C LEU A 169 -3.48 -8.92 0.23
N GLN A 170 -3.42 -9.89 1.16
CA GLN A 170 -4.25 -9.87 2.37
C GLN A 170 -3.94 -8.65 3.25
N GLU A 171 -2.66 -8.30 3.43
CA GLU A 171 -2.24 -7.09 4.15
C GLU A 171 -2.90 -5.85 3.56
N VAL A 172 -2.84 -5.67 2.24
CA VAL A 172 -3.41 -4.51 1.54
C VAL A 172 -4.94 -4.50 1.66
N ILE A 173 -5.59 -5.65 1.47
CA ILE A 173 -7.04 -5.80 1.59
C ILE A 173 -7.51 -5.39 2.98
N VAL A 174 -6.86 -5.91 4.04
CA VAL A 174 -7.22 -5.60 5.44
C VAL A 174 -6.91 -4.15 5.77
N ARG A 175 -5.73 -3.64 5.37
CA ARG A 175 -5.26 -2.28 5.66
C ARG A 175 -6.21 -1.20 5.12
N TYR A 176 -6.77 -1.43 3.94
CA TYR A 176 -7.62 -0.47 3.24
C TYR A 176 -9.11 -0.86 3.17
N LYS A 177 -9.49 -2.01 3.76
CA LYS A 177 -10.87 -2.56 3.73
C LYS A 177 -11.42 -2.65 2.31
N LEU A 178 -10.70 -3.37 1.46
CA LEU A 178 -10.96 -3.39 0.02
C LEU A 178 -12.11 -4.29 -0.41
N GLN A 179 -12.54 -5.24 0.43
CA GLN A 179 -13.48 -6.31 0.04
C GLN A 179 -14.79 -5.79 -0.55
N GLU A 180 -15.36 -4.74 0.03
CA GLU A 180 -16.63 -4.13 -0.42
C GLU A 180 -16.49 -3.41 -1.77
N GLN A 181 -15.27 -3.16 -2.24
CA GLN A 181 -14.97 -2.44 -3.49
C GLN A 181 -14.45 -3.37 -4.59
N PHE A 182 -14.54 -4.69 -4.40
CA PHE A 182 -14.10 -5.62 -5.44
C PHE A 182 -14.98 -5.47 -6.68
N GLU A 183 -14.34 -5.15 -7.79
CA GLU A 183 -14.94 -5.17 -9.13
C GLU A 183 -14.06 -6.05 -10.04
N PRO A 184 -14.09 -7.38 -9.84
CA PRO A 184 -13.10 -8.24 -10.46
C PRO A 184 -13.14 -8.21 -11.98
N PHE A 185 -11.98 -8.42 -12.60
CA PHE A 185 -11.80 -8.56 -14.05
C PHE A 185 -12.18 -7.32 -14.87
N MET A 186 -12.43 -6.18 -14.24
CA MET A 186 -12.70 -4.91 -14.93
C MET A 186 -11.44 -4.26 -15.53
N ARG A 187 -10.24 -4.74 -15.16
CA ARG A 187 -8.96 -4.16 -15.62
C ARG A 187 -8.06 -5.18 -16.30
N CYS A 188 -7.28 -4.66 -17.24
CA CYS A 188 -6.24 -5.41 -17.92
C CYS A 188 -5.12 -5.76 -16.94
N LEU A 189 -4.92 -7.05 -16.68
CA LEU A 189 -3.84 -7.54 -15.81
C LEU A 189 -2.44 -7.11 -16.28
N ARG A 190 -2.29 -6.82 -17.59
CA ARG A 190 -1.00 -6.39 -18.18
C ARG A 190 -0.73 -4.90 -17.98
N CYS A 191 -1.67 -4.04 -18.34
CA CYS A 191 -1.44 -2.59 -18.43
C CYS A 191 -2.40 -1.72 -17.62
N ASN A 192 -3.26 -2.33 -16.79
CA ASN A 192 -4.16 -1.64 -15.84
C ASN A 192 -5.36 -0.88 -16.46
N THR A 193 -5.41 -0.71 -17.78
CA THR A 193 -6.56 -0.10 -18.47
C THR A 193 -7.83 -0.90 -18.24
N VAL A 194 -8.97 -0.22 -18.10
CA VAL A 194 -10.29 -0.87 -18.06
C VAL A 194 -10.51 -1.66 -19.36
N VAL A 195 -11.01 -2.89 -19.23
CA VAL A 195 -11.34 -3.72 -20.39
C VAL A 195 -12.80 -3.54 -20.77
N SER A 196 -13.10 -3.60 -22.06
CA SER A 196 -14.46 -3.50 -22.57
C SER A 196 -14.89 -4.83 -23.20
N ALA A 197 -16.17 -5.15 -23.09
CA ALA A 197 -16.74 -6.26 -23.85
C ALA A 197 -16.56 -6.01 -25.36
N VAL A 198 -16.29 -7.07 -26.12
CA VAL A 198 -16.16 -7.00 -27.58
C VAL A 198 -16.89 -8.17 -28.24
N PRO A 199 -17.49 -7.96 -29.42
CA PRO A 199 -17.99 -9.04 -30.25
C PRO A 199 -16.91 -10.08 -30.55
N LYS A 200 -17.30 -11.35 -30.66
CA LYS A 200 -16.39 -12.45 -31.00
C LYS A 200 -15.70 -12.24 -32.35
N GLU A 201 -16.44 -11.72 -33.33
CA GLU A 201 -15.98 -11.40 -34.68
C GLU A 201 -14.76 -10.47 -34.69
N ASP A 202 -14.71 -9.47 -33.81
CA ASP A 202 -13.63 -8.49 -33.71
C ASP A 202 -12.31 -9.06 -33.16
N VAL A 203 -12.34 -10.28 -32.61
CA VAL A 203 -11.18 -10.92 -31.99
C VAL A 203 -10.90 -12.32 -32.52
N LEU A 204 -11.66 -12.81 -33.51
CA LEU A 204 -11.55 -14.19 -34.03
C LEU A 204 -10.11 -14.56 -34.41
N ASP A 205 -9.39 -13.67 -35.08
CA ASP A 205 -8.00 -13.83 -35.50
C ASP A 205 -7.05 -14.09 -34.32
N LYS A 206 -7.35 -13.54 -33.13
CA LYS A 206 -6.49 -13.62 -31.92
C LYS A 206 -6.81 -14.80 -31.01
N LEU A 207 -7.94 -15.48 -31.21
CA LEU A 207 -8.36 -16.57 -30.33
C LEU A 207 -7.71 -17.90 -30.72
N PRO A 208 -7.27 -18.73 -29.76
CA PRO A 208 -6.91 -20.13 -30.04
C PRO A 208 -8.10 -20.93 -30.61
N PRO A 209 -7.88 -22.00 -31.40
CA PRO A 209 -8.95 -22.75 -32.06
C PRO A 209 -10.06 -23.24 -31.11
N LYS A 210 -9.69 -23.84 -29.96
CA LYS A 210 -10.66 -24.28 -28.95
C LYS A 210 -11.42 -23.10 -28.33
N THR A 211 -10.76 -21.96 -28.14
CA THR A 211 -11.42 -20.78 -27.59
C THR A 211 -12.49 -20.24 -28.55
N ARG A 212 -12.21 -20.25 -29.86
CA ARG A 212 -13.20 -19.90 -30.90
C ARG A 212 -14.40 -20.83 -30.91
N LEU A 213 -14.23 -22.10 -30.59
CA LEU A 213 -15.32 -23.08 -30.61
C LEU A 213 -16.23 -22.95 -29.38
N TYR A 214 -15.64 -22.83 -28.19
CA TYR A 214 -16.38 -23.03 -26.94
C TYR A 214 -16.79 -21.75 -26.19
N PHE A 215 -16.27 -20.58 -26.54
CA PHE A 215 -16.58 -19.32 -25.82
C PHE A 215 -17.18 -18.26 -26.75
N ASN A 216 -18.09 -17.46 -26.19
CA ASN A 216 -18.80 -16.38 -26.90
C ASN A 216 -18.69 -15.00 -26.23
N GLU A 217 -18.23 -14.94 -24.98
CA GLU A 217 -18.01 -13.69 -24.25
C GLU A 217 -16.53 -13.32 -24.23
N PHE A 218 -16.20 -12.14 -24.76
CA PHE A 218 -14.82 -11.65 -24.86
C PHE A 218 -14.71 -10.22 -24.34
N TYR A 219 -13.56 -9.94 -23.74
CA TYR A 219 -13.19 -8.60 -23.29
C TYR A 219 -11.83 -8.24 -23.87
N LYS A 220 -11.66 -6.99 -24.26
CA LYS A 220 -10.43 -6.51 -24.89
C LYS A 220 -9.90 -5.28 -24.19
N CYS A 221 -8.58 -5.25 -24.04
CA CYS A 221 -7.85 -4.06 -23.66
C CYS A 221 -7.41 -3.31 -24.93
N ILE A 222 -7.89 -2.08 -25.14
CA ILE A 222 -7.56 -1.30 -26.35
C ILE A 222 -6.05 -1.00 -26.44
N PRO A 223 -5.36 -0.49 -25.39
CA PRO A 223 -3.96 -0.07 -25.54
C PRO A 223 -2.95 -1.19 -25.77
N CYS A 224 -3.20 -2.41 -25.24
CA CYS A 224 -2.25 -3.51 -25.35
C CYS A 224 -2.78 -4.72 -26.13
N ASP A 225 -3.97 -4.57 -26.72
CA ASP A 225 -4.65 -5.52 -27.60
C ASP A 225 -4.89 -6.91 -26.97
N LYS A 226 -4.79 -7.02 -25.64
CA LYS A 226 -4.98 -8.27 -24.92
C LYS A 226 -6.47 -8.62 -24.87
N VAL A 227 -6.78 -9.84 -25.29
CA VAL A 227 -8.13 -10.44 -25.22
C VAL A 227 -8.24 -11.36 -24.00
N TYR A 228 -9.39 -11.31 -23.33
CA TYR A 228 -9.77 -12.09 -22.15
C TYR A 228 -11.10 -12.79 -22.38
N TRP A 229 -11.28 -13.96 -21.76
CA TRP A 229 -12.50 -14.77 -21.82
C TRP A 229 -12.61 -15.62 -20.54
N LYS A 230 -13.82 -16.13 -20.25
CA LYS A 230 -14.12 -16.92 -19.05
C LYS A 230 -13.75 -18.40 -19.23
N GLY A 231 -12.45 -18.70 -19.38
CA GLY A 231 -11.92 -20.08 -19.42
C GLY A 231 -11.50 -20.63 -18.05
N SER A 232 -10.76 -21.74 -18.04
CA SER A 232 -10.27 -22.38 -16.80
C SER A 232 -9.44 -21.44 -15.89
N HIS A 233 -8.64 -20.54 -16.46
CA HIS A 233 -7.93 -19.52 -15.69
C HIS A 233 -8.86 -18.56 -14.95
N TYR A 234 -9.99 -18.21 -15.57
CA TYR A 234 -11.00 -17.36 -14.93
C TYR A 234 -11.67 -18.09 -13.77
N GLU A 235 -12.01 -19.37 -13.93
CA GLU A 235 -12.57 -20.20 -12.86
C GLU A 235 -11.61 -20.30 -11.66
N HIS A 236 -10.32 -20.52 -11.91
CA HIS A 236 -9.32 -20.54 -10.85
C HIS A 236 -9.20 -19.19 -10.13
N MET A 237 -9.16 -18.07 -10.86
CA MET A 237 -9.14 -16.74 -10.26
C MET A 237 -10.40 -16.45 -9.45
N GLN A 238 -11.58 -16.87 -9.91
CA GLN A 238 -12.83 -16.75 -9.18
C GLN A 238 -12.80 -17.51 -7.85
N GLN A 239 -12.23 -18.73 -7.82
CA GLN A 239 -12.04 -19.49 -6.59
C GLN A 239 -11.12 -18.76 -5.60
N GLU A 240 -10.02 -18.16 -6.08
CA GLU A 240 -9.13 -17.37 -5.22
C GLU A 240 -9.83 -16.12 -4.66
N ILE A 241 -10.64 -15.43 -5.46
CA ILE A 241 -11.43 -14.28 -5.00
C ILE A 241 -12.45 -14.71 -3.94
N ALA A 242 -13.16 -15.82 -4.16
CA ALA A 242 -14.13 -16.35 -3.21
C ALA A 242 -13.48 -16.66 -1.84
N LYS A 243 -12.27 -17.22 -1.84
CA LYS A 243 -11.49 -17.45 -0.61
C LYS A 243 -11.15 -16.15 0.12
N LEU A 244 -10.82 -15.08 -0.60
CA LEU A 244 -10.52 -13.77 -0.01
C LEU A 244 -11.75 -13.15 0.64
N LEU A 245 -12.93 -13.35 0.06
CA LEU A 245 -14.21 -12.89 0.63
C LEU A 245 -14.60 -13.68 1.89
N GLN A 246 -14.42 -15.00 1.89
CA GLN A 246 -14.73 -15.86 3.05
C GLN A 246 -13.83 -15.60 4.27
N LYS A 247 -12.55 -15.26 4.04
CA LYS A 247 -11.61 -14.95 5.14
C LYS A 247 -11.93 -13.65 5.89
N HIS A 248 -12.95 -12.89 5.46
CA HIS A 248 -13.34 -11.63 6.09
C HIS A 248 -14.65 -11.72 6.88
N GLU A 249 -15.21 -12.90 7.15
CA GLU A 249 -16.23 -12.97 8.21
C GLU A 249 -15.59 -12.48 9.51
N PRO A 250 -16.05 -11.32 10.06
CA PRO A 250 -15.56 -10.89 11.34
C PRO A 250 -16.00 -11.94 12.35
N GLY A 251 -15.03 -12.61 12.97
CA GLY A 251 -15.30 -13.38 14.17
C GLY A 251 -16.03 -12.46 15.16
N VAL A 252 -17.18 -12.94 15.61
CA VAL A 252 -18.00 -12.41 16.71
C VAL A 252 -17.13 -12.03 17.90
#